data_AF-A0AB39PWW0-F1
#
_entry.id   AF-A0AB39PWW0-F1
#
_cell.length_a   1.000
_cell.length_b   1.000
_cell.length_c   1.000
_cell.angle_alpha   90.00
_cell.angle_beta   90.00
_cell.angle_gamma   90.00
#
_symmetry.space_group_name_H-M   'P 1'
#
loop_
_entity.id
_entity.type
_entity.pdbx_description
1 polymer ?
#
loop_
_entity_poly.entity_id
_entity_poly.type
_entity_poly.pdbx_seq_one_letter_code
_entity_poly.pdbx_strand_id
1 'polypeptide(L)'
;MATDPTEQLVRLFAEESRVRAFAAVALGAGSSEQVARAAGLSPKETAVALLRLREQGVVTAGGDGELSVAYGLFKEYAREAAQRENDSVAAGSPAAGDEPTDLVLRTFVRDGRLVRLPGRWTRKKLVLGYIAEQTFEPGVEYPERTVNEKLRAWCEDSDDIDHVALRRYLVDLHHLRRSEGIYRRPAEAAHTGDADIA
;
A
#
# COMPACT_ATOMS: atom_id res chain seq x y z
N MET A 1 19.96 -19.41 -2.04
CA MET A 1 18.72 -18.64 -2.32
C MET A 1 18.90 -17.29 -1.70
N ALA A 2 18.93 -16.21 -2.49
CA ALA A 2 18.93 -14.86 -1.93
C ALA A 2 17.57 -14.65 -1.24
N THR A 3 17.57 -14.26 0.03
CA THR A 3 16.35 -13.93 0.79
C THR A 3 15.64 -12.76 0.12
N ASP A 4 14.30 -12.77 0.07
CA ASP A 4 13.54 -11.64 -0.47
C ASP A 4 13.91 -10.36 0.29
N PRO A 5 14.26 -9.26 -0.41
CA PRO A 5 14.66 -8.00 0.23
C PRO A 5 13.63 -7.49 1.24
N THR A 6 12.33 -7.73 1.00
CA THR A 6 11.25 -7.38 1.93
C THR A 6 11.34 -8.14 3.24
N GLU A 7 11.58 -9.45 3.17
CA GLU A 7 11.72 -10.31 4.35
C GLU A 7 12.96 -9.92 5.17
N GLN A 8 14.03 -9.52 4.48
CA GLN A 8 15.25 -9.01 5.10
C GLN A 8 15.00 -7.69 5.85
N LEU A 9 14.20 -6.78 5.29
CA LEU A 9 13.77 -5.55 5.97
C LEU A 9 12.88 -5.85 7.19
N VAL A 10 11.95 -6.80 7.10
CA VAL A 10 11.11 -7.20 8.25
C VAL A 10 11.97 -7.72 9.39
N ARG A 11 12.95 -8.60 9.11
CA ARG A 11 13.89 -9.09 10.13
C ARG A 11 14.76 -7.97 10.70
N LEU A 12 15.17 -7.01 9.88
CA LEU A 12 15.91 -5.84 10.33
C LEU A 12 15.06 -4.99 11.28
N PHE A 13 13.80 -4.70 10.95
CA PHE A 13 12.95 -3.84 11.78
C PHE A 13 12.22 -4.56 12.93
N ALA A 14 12.45 -5.87 13.11
CA ALA A 14 11.91 -6.60 14.26
C ALA A 14 12.52 -6.16 15.61
N GLU A 15 13.72 -5.57 15.61
CA GLU A 15 14.37 -5.09 16.84
C GLU A 15 14.11 -3.60 17.05
N GLU A 16 13.56 -3.27 18.22
CA GLU A 16 13.11 -1.92 18.56
C GLU A 16 14.22 -0.87 18.41
N SER A 17 15.44 -1.16 18.89
CA SER A 17 16.57 -0.23 18.81
C SER A 17 16.92 0.14 17.37
N ARG A 18 16.70 -0.76 16.40
CA ARG A 18 16.94 -0.46 14.97
C ARG A 18 15.84 0.39 14.37
N VAL A 19 14.59 0.16 14.75
CA VAL A 19 13.45 1.01 14.34
C VAL A 19 13.65 2.43 14.87
N ARG A 20 14.01 2.58 16.14
CA ARG A 20 14.22 3.89 16.77
C ARG A 20 15.39 4.65 16.18
N ALA A 21 16.52 3.98 15.95
CA ALA A 21 17.68 4.58 15.30
C ALA A 21 17.36 5.01 13.86
N PHE A 22 16.67 4.16 13.09
CA PHE A 22 16.23 4.51 11.73
C PHE A 22 15.28 5.70 11.72
N ALA A 23 14.29 5.74 12.62
CA ALA A 23 13.36 6.86 12.75
C ALA A 23 14.08 8.17 13.08
N ALA A 24 15.07 8.15 13.98
CA ALA A 24 15.87 9.31 14.29
C ALA A 24 16.62 9.85 13.05
N VAL A 25 17.25 8.98 12.26
CA VAL A 25 17.91 9.38 11.01
C VAL A 25 16.90 9.93 10.00
N ALA A 26 15.74 9.28 9.85
CA ALA A 26 14.67 9.74 8.96
C ALA A 26 14.12 11.13 9.35
N LEU A 27 14.18 11.47 10.63
CA LEU A 27 13.78 12.78 11.18
C LEU A 27 14.92 13.82 11.16
N GLY A 28 16.07 13.49 10.57
CA GLY A 28 17.17 14.44 10.34
C GLY A 28 18.32 14.36 11.35
N ALA A 29 18.42 13.30 12.16
CA ALA A 29 19.62 13.09 12.98
C ALA A 29 20.80 12.63 12.10
N GLY A 30 21.67 13.58 11.75
CA GLY A 30 22.82 13.39 10.87
C GLY A 30 24.06 12.77 11.53
N SER A 31 24.11 12.65 12.86
CA SER A 31 25.25 12.04 13.58
C SER A 31 24.84 10.96 14.57
N SER A 32 25.76 10.06 14.91
CA SER A 32 25.51 8.99 15.89
C SER A 32 25.07 9.52 17.26
N GLU A 33 25.62 10.67 17.69
CA GLU A 33 25.22 11.32 18.93
C GLU A 33 23.81 11.90 18.86
N GLN A 34 23.45 12.53 17.74
CA GLN A 34 22.09 13.02 17.53
C GLN A 34 21.10 11.86 17.48
N VAL A 35 21.46 10.76 16.82
CA VAL A 35 20.65 9.53 16.78
C VAL A 35 20.46 8.97 18.18
N ALA A 36 21.52 8.84 18.99
CA ALA A 36 21.40 8.31 20.35
C ALA A 36 20.44 9.15 21.22
N ARG A 37 20.54 10.48 21.12
CA ARG A 37 19.64 11.41 21.84
C ARG A 37 18.20 11.30 21.37
N ALA A 38 17.96 11.37 20.06
CA ALA A 38 16.61 11.35 19.50
C ALA A 38 15.93 9.97 19.65
N ALA A 39 16.71 8.89 19.53
CA ALA A 39 16.22 7.53 19.68
C ALA A 39 16.09 7.11 21.15
N GLY A 40 16.69 7.83 22.10
CA GLY A 40 16.72 7.46 23.51
C GLY A 40 17.49 6.16 23.77
N LEU A 41 18.60 5.95 23.06
CA LEU A 41 19.43 4.74 23.11
C LEU A 41 20.79 5.05 23.72
N SER A 42 21.44 4.03 24.32
CA SER A 42 22.84 4.18 24.72
C SER A 42 23.76 4.34 23.49
N PRO A 43 24.97 4.92 23.65
CA PRO A 43 25.95 5.01 22.57
C PRO A 43 26.28 3.65 21.95
N LYS A 44 26.35 2.60 22.78
CA LYS A 44 26.65 1.24 22.33
C LYS A 44 25.51 0.65 21.48
N GLU A 45 24.27 0.76 21.93
CA GLU A 45 23.10 0.27 21.18
C GLU A 45 22.93 1.04 19.87
N THR A 46 23.16 2.36 19.91
CA THR A 46 23.13 3.20 18.71
C THR A 46 24.17 2.77 17.69
N ALA A 47 25.41 2.52 18.12
CA ALA A 47 26.46 2.05 17.23
C ALA A 47 26.13 0.69 16.58
N VAL A 48 25.61 -0.26 17.36
CA VAL A 48 25.19 -1.57 16.82
C VAL A 48 24.01 -1.42 15.86
N ALA A 49 23.01 -0.61 16.20
CA ALA A 49 21.86 -0.37 15.35
C ALA A 49 22.26 0.27 14.01
N LEU A 50 23.07 1.34 14.05
CA LEU A 50 23.56 2.02 12.86
C LEU A 50 24.45 1.12 11.99
N LEU A 51 25.30 0.29 12.61
CA LEU A 51 26.09 -0.69 11.87
C LEU A 51 25.18 -1.65 11.07
N ARG A 52 24.17 -2.23 11.72
CA ARG A 52 23.23 -3.14 11.04
C ARG A 52 22.42 -2.45 9.95
N LEU A 53 21.95 -1.22 10.19
CA LEU A 53 21.21 -0.45 9.19
C LEU A 53 22.08 -0.12 7.96
N ARG A 54 23.37 0.16 8.17
CA ARG A 54 24.34 0.42 7.10
C ARG A 54 24.73 -0.83 6.33
N GLU A 55 24.94 -1.97 7.02
CA GLU A 55 25.19 -3.27 6.39
C GLU A 55 24.06 -3.68 5.43
N GLN A 56 22.83 -3.28 5.74
CA GLN A 56 21.65 -3.53 4.91
C GLN A 56 21.36 -2.43 3.88
N GLY A 57 22.21 -1.39 3.80
CA GLY A 57 22.06 -0.29 2.87
C GLY A 57 20.87 0.64 3.15
N VAL A 58 20.20 0.49 4.31
CA VAL A 58 19.00 1.25 4.68
C VAL A 58 19.34 2.67 5.17
N VAL A 59 20.51 2.81 5.78
CA VAL A 59 21.11 4.09 6.17
C VAL A 59 22.47 4.21 5.47
N THR A 60 22.75 5.40 4.96
CA THR A 60 24.04 5.76 4.34
C THR A 60 24.71 6.88 5.13
N ALA A 61 26.02 7.03 4.94
CA ALA A 61 26.78 8.16 5.45
C ALA A 61 27.32 8.95 4.25
N GLY A 62 27.09 10.27 4.23
CA GLY A 62 27.64 11.20 3.26
C GLY A 62 29.16 11.30 3.35
N GLY A 63 29.76 12.08 2.44
CA GLY A 63 31.22 12.29 2.42
C GLY A 63 31.76 13.03 3.66
N ASP A 64 30.89 13.76 4.36
CA ASP A 64 31.11 14.42 5.65
C ASP A 64 30.74 13.57 6.86
N GLY A 65 30.25 12.34 6.64
CA GLY A 65 29.77 11.45 7.68
C GLY A 65 28.31 11.68 8.08
N GLU A 66 27.57 12.56 7.39
CA GLU A 66 26.16 12.82 7.67
C GLU A 66 25.30 11.58 7.37
N LEU A 67 24.55 11.12 8.37
CA LEU A 67 23.66 9.98 8.25
C LEU A 67 22.37 10.36 7.53
N SER A 68 22.00 9.59 6.53
CA SER A 68 20.73 9.76 5.80
C SER A 68 20.12 8.42 5.42
N VAL A 69 18.78 8.40 5.29
CA VAL A 69 18.05 7.22 4.84
C VAL A 69 18.24 7.02 3.33
N ALA A 70 18.52 5.78 2.92
CA ALA A 70 18.68 5.41 1.53
C ALA A 70 17.32 5.25 0.81
N TYR A 71 16.55 6.31 0.67
CA TYR A 71 15.21 6.25 0.03
C TYR A 71 15.24 5.69 -1.40
N GLY A 72 16.38 5.78 -2.11
CA GLY A 72 16.57 5.15 -3.42
C GLY A 72 16.38 3.63 -3.38
N LEU A 73 16.99 2.96 -2.39
CA LEU A 73 16.89 1.51 -2.22
C LEU A 73 15.43 1.06 -2.00
N PHE A 74 14.69 1.80 -1.16
CA PHE A 74 13.27 1.51 -0.94
C PHE A 74 12.42 1.66 -2.20
N LYS A 75 12.72 2.67 -3.03
CA LYS A 75 12.05 2.85 -4.32
C LYS A 75 12.40 1.73 -5.30
N GLU A 76 13.64 1.25 -5.31
CA GLU A 76 14.08 0.10 -6.11
C GLU A 76 13.34 -1.17 -5.67
N TYR A 77 13.34 -1.49 -4.38
CA TYR A 77 12.60 -2.66 -3.87
C TYR A 77 11.09 -2.57 -4.15
N ALA A 78 10.49 -1.38 -4.02
CA ALA A 78 9.09 -1.18 -4.38
C ALA A 78 8.82 -1.41 -5.88
N ARG A 79 9.72 -0.93 -6.76
CA ARG A 79 9.64 -1.17 -8.21
C ARG A 79 9.82 -2.64 -8.55
N GLU A 80 10.79 -3.32 -7.94
CA GLU A 80 11.02 -4.74 -8.16
C GLU A 80 9.88 -5.60 -7.63
N ALA A 81 9.28 -5.25 -6.49
CA ALA A 81 8.10 -5.94 -5.98
C ALA A 81 6.91 -5.76 -6.93
N ALA A 82 6.67 -4.54 -7.41
CA ALA A 82 5.64 -4.28 -8.42
C ALA A 82 5.92 -5.03 -9.74
N GLN A 83 7.18 -5.10 -10.15
CA GLN A 83 7.58 -5.85 -11.35
C GLN A 83 7.44 -7.35 -11.15
N ARG A 84 7.81 -7.92 -10.00
CA ARG A 84 7.56 -9.34 -9.67
C ARG A 84 6.08 -9.65 -9.59
N GLU A 85 5.26 -8.74 -9.09
CA GLU A 85 3.82 -8.84 -9.18
C GLU A 85 3.35 -8.85 -10.64
N ASN A 86 3.89 -8.00 -11.50
CA ASN A 86 3.60 -7.98 -12.94
C ASN A 86 4.12 -9.22 -13.70
N ASP A 87 5.30 -9.73 -13.35
CA ASP A 87 5.95 -10.87 -14.00
C ASP A 87 5.33 -12.20 -13.54
N SER A 88 4.96 -12.31 -12.26
CA SER A 88 4.12 -13.41 -11.77
C SER A 88 2.69 -13.32 -12.32
N VAL A 89 2.26 -12.12 -12.73
CA VAL A 89 1.07 -11.93 -13.56
C VAL A 89 1.26 -12.51 -14.96
N ALA A 90 2.42 -12.29 -15.60
CA ALA A 90 2.77 -12.84 -16.92
C ALA A 90 3.00 -14.36 -16.94
N ALA A 91 3.55 -14.96 -15.87
CA ALA A 91 3.86 -16.40 -15.83
C ALA A 91 2.64 -17.31 -15.56
N GLY A 92 1.45 -16.74 -15.27
CA GLY A 92 0.21 -17.48 -14.95
C GLY A 92 -0.69 -17.85 -16.15
N SER A 93 -0.38 -17.40 -17.36
CA SER A 93 -0.93 -17.86 -18.64
C SER A 93 -0.26 -17.08 -19.78
N PRO A 94 -0.05 -17.64 -20.98
CA PRO A 94 0.63 -16.96 -22.09
C PRO A 94 -0.13 -15.78 -22.75
N ALA A 95 -1.04 -15.10 -22.06
CA ALA A 95 -1.90 -14.09 -22.67
C ALA A 95 -2.29 -12.96 -21.71
N ALA A 96 -1.32 -12.25 -21.11
CA ALA A 96 -1.65 -11.05 -20.33
C ALA A 96 -0.45 -10.10 -20.10
N GLY A 97 0.40 -9.92 -21.09
CA GLY A 97 1.03 -8.60 -21.27
C GLY A 97 0.00 -7.76 -21.99
N ASP A 98 -0.47 -6.68 -21.36
CA ASP A 98 -1.59 -5.86 -21.82
C ASP A 98 -2.94 -6.60 -21.88
N GLU A 99 -3.36 -7.30 -20.81
CA GLU A 99 -4.80 -7.55 -20.67
C GLU A 99 -5.48 -6.18 -20.47
N PRO A 100 -6.32 -5.69 -21.41
CA PRO A 100 -7.01 -4.43 -21.22
C PRO A 100 -7.83 -4.51 -19.92
N THR A 101 -7.93 -3.41 -19.16
CA THR A 101 -8.76 -3.35 -17.94
C THR A 101 -10.14 -3.99 -18.17
N ASP A 102 -10.70 -3.82 -19.36
CA ASP A 102 -11.95 -4.44 -19.81
C ASP A 102 -11.94 -5.98 -19.78
N LEU A 103 -10.84 -6.66 -20.11
CA LEU A 103 -10.79 -8.13 -20.09
C LEU A 103 -10.79 -8.68 -18.66
N VAL A 104 -10.07 -8.01 -17.76
CA VAL A 104 -10.12 -8.31 -16.32
C VAL A 104 -11.54 -8.08 -15.81
N LEU A 105 -12.14 -6.92 -16.09
CA LEU A 105 -13.50 -6.63 -15.65
C LEU A 105 -14.51 -7.65 -16.18
N ARG A 106 -14.48 -8.00 -17.47
CA ARG A 106 -15.38 -9.02 -18.07
C ARG A 106 -15.26 -10.41 -17.44
N THR A 107 -14.11 -10.72 -16.84
CA THR A 107 -13.88 -12.02 -16.17
C THR A 107 -14.55 -12.08 -14.80
N PHE A 108 -14.61 -10.95 -14.10
CA PHE A 108 -15.08 -10.88 -12.71
C PHE A 108 -16.44 -10.21 -12.57
N VAL A 109 -16.85 -9.42 -13.56
CA VAL A 109 -18.12 -8.71 -13.62
C VAL A 109 -18.85 -9.11 -14.90
N ARG A 110 -20.11 -9.49 -14.75
CA ARG A 110 -21.04 -9.78 -15.86
C ARG A 110 -22.36 -9.08 -15.60
N ASP A 111 -22.86 -8.36 -16.59
CA ASP A 111 -24.16 -7.68 -16.54
C ASP A 111 -24.37 -6.79 -15.29
N GLY A 112 -23.30 -6.12 -14.85
CA GLY A 112 -23.33 -5.26 -13.64
C GLY A 112 -23.33 -6.02 -12.32
N ARG A 113 -22.96 -7.31 -12.33
CA ARG A 113 -22.91 -8.20 -11.17
C ARG A 113 -21.53 -8.79 -11.00
N LEU A 114 -21.11 -8.93 -9.74
CA LEU A 114 -19.85 -9.54 -9.37
C LEU A 114 -20.01 -11.06 -9.41
N VAL A 115 -19.27 -11.74 -10.27
CA VAL A 115 -19.28 -13.21 -10.34
C VAL A 115 -18.43 -13.79 -9.21
N ARG A 116 -17.20 -13.27 -9.05
CA ARG A 116 -16.29 -13.63 -7.97
C ARG A 116 -15.24 -12.54 -7.77
N LEU A 117 -14.62 -12.51 -6.60
CA LEU A 117 -13.45 -11.64 -6.40
C LEU A 117 -12.17 -12.26 -6.97
N PRO A 118 -11.27 -11.44 -7.55
CA PRO A 118 -9.91 -11.87 -7.84
C PRO A 118 -9.15 -12.22 -6.56
N GLY A 119 -8.43 -13.34 -6.56
CA GLY A 119 -7.49 -13.68 -5.49
C GLY A 119 -6.24 -12.77 -5.47
N ARG A 120 -5.87 -12.21 -6.63
CA ARG A 120 -4.73 -11.29 -6.77
C ARG A 120 -5.11 -9.86 -6.40
N TRP A 121 -4.30 -9.23 -5.56
CA TRP A 121 -4.54 -7.90 -5.00
C TRP A 121 -4.76 -6.80 -6.06
N THR A 122 -3.90 -6.72 -7.08
CA THR A 122 -3.98 -5.69 -8.14
C THR A 122 -5.29 -5.76 -8.92
N ARG A 123 -5.71 -6.97 -9.32
CA ARG A 123 -7.00 -7.19 -9.99
C ARG A 123 -8.17 -6.91 -9.05
N LYS A 124 -8.04 -7.29 -7.77
CA LYS A 124 -9.05 -7.03 -6.74
C LYS A 124 -9.29 -5.53 -6.58
N LYS A 125 -8.23 -4.72 -6.54
CA LYS A 125 -8.31 -3.25 -6.50
C LYS A 125 -8.99 -2.67 -7.74
N LEU A 126 -8.67 -3.17 -8.94
CA LEU A 126 -9.32 -2.74 -10.18
C LEU A 126 -10.83 -3.03 -10.16
N VAL A 127 -11.23 -4.26 -9.83
CA VAL A 127 -12.64 -4.66 -9.78
C VAL A 127 -13.41 -3.85 -8.72
N LEU A 128 -12.83 -3.63 -7.54
CA LEU A 128 -13.46 -2.86 -6.48
C LEU A 128 -13.55 -1.36 -6.81
N GLY A 129 -12.53 -0.80 -7.47
CA GLY A 129 -12.57 0.56 -8.01
C GLY A 129 -13.71 0.75 -9.01
N TYR A 130 -13.83 -0.17 -9.96
CA TYR A 130 -14.93 -0.17 -10.93
C TYR A 130 -16.30 -0.26 -10.26
N ILE A 131 -16.50 -1.16 -9.29
CA ILE A 131 -17.76 -1.25 -8.54
C ILE A 131 -18.06 0.08 -7.84
N ALA A 132 -17.07 0.71 -7.21
CA ALA A 132 -17.25 1.99 -6.54
C ALA A 132 -17.68 3.09 -7.52
N GLU A 133 -17.03 3.16 -8.69
CA GLU A 133 -17.30 4.13 -9.75
C GLU A 133 -18.70 3.99 -10.34
N GLN A 134 -19.15 2.76 -10.58
CA GLN A 134 -20.48 2.47 -11.14
C GLN A 134 -21.61 2.67 -10.11
N THR A 135 -21.30 2.65 -8.81
CA THR A 135 -22.33 2.58 -7.75
C THR A 135 -22.51 3.89 -6.98
N PHE A 136 -21.43 4.63 -6.79
CA PHE A 136 -21.39 5.80 -5.91
C PHE A 136 -20.83 7.03 -6.63
N GLU A 137 -21.59 8.11 -6.54
CA GLU A 137 -21.15 9.42 -7.03
C GLU A 137 -20.05 9.96 -6.11
N PRO A 138 -18.98 10.55 -6.67
CA PRO A 138 -17.95 11.20 -5.86
C PRO A 138 -18.57 12.34 -5.07
N GLY A 139 -18.22 12.44 -3.79
CA GLY A 139 -18.68 13.55 -2.97
C GLY A 139 -20.04 13.35 -2.28
N VAL A 140 -20.83 12.37 -2.72
CA VAL A 140 -22.17 12.12 -2.18
C VAL A 140 -22.11 11.23 -0.94
N GLU A 141 -22.92 11.58 0.05
CA GLU A 141 -23.06 10.85 1.30
C GLU A 141 -24.19 9.82 1.21
N TYR A 142 -23.85 8.57 1.51
CA TYR A 142 -24.77 7.44 1.50
C TYR A 142 -24.85 6.82 2.90
N PRO A 143 -26.05 6.73 3.51
CA PRO A 143 -26.25 5.94 4.72
C PRO A 143 -25.92 4.47 4.48
N GLU A 144 -25.44 3.77 5.51
CA GLU A 144 -25.07 2.34 5.42
C GLU A 144 -26.18 1.47 4.80
N ARG A 145 -27.45 1.75 5.10
CA ARG A 145 -28.60 1.04 4.51
C ARG A 145 -28.62 1.16 2.98
N THR A 146 -28.45 2.37 2.46
CA THR A 146 -28.43 2.64 1.01
C THR A 146 -27.22 2.00 0.34
N VAL A 147 -26.06 1.98 1.01
CA VAL A 147 -24.87 1.28 0.54
C VAL A 147 -25.14 -0.22 0.44
N ASN A 148 -25.71 -0.83 1.48
CA ASN A 148 -26.03 -2.25 1.50
C ASN A 148 -27.01 -2.64 0.38
N GLU A 149 -28.04 -1.82 0.14
CA GLU A 149 -29.00 -2.03 -0.95
C GLU A 149 -28.31 -2.00 -2.32
N LYS A 150 -27.50 -0.97 -2.57
CA LYS A 150 -26.74 -0.81 -3.81
C LYS A 150 -25.75 -1.96 -4.05
N LEU A 151 -25.04 -2.39 -3.01
CA LEU A 151 -24.07 -3.48 -3.11
C LEU A 151 -24.72 -4.86 -3.19
N ARG A 152 -25.96 -5.03 -2.72
CA ARG A 152 -26.68 -6.29 -2.87
C ARG A 152 -26.91 -6.65 -4.33
N ALA A 153 -27.22 -5.67 -5.17
CA ALA A 153 -27.37 -5.87 -6.61
C ALA A 153 -26.11 -6.47 -7.26
N TRP A 154 -24.92 -6.13 -6.74
CA TRP A 154 -23.66 -6.71 -7.22
C TRP A 154 -23.46 -8.17 -6.78
N CYS A 155 -24.02 -8.57 -5.65
CA CYS A 155 -23.77 -9.89 -5.05
C CYS A 155 -24.84 -10.95 -5.39
N GLU A 156 -25.89 -10.61 -6.14
CA GLU A 156 -26.99 -11.55 -6.43
C GLU A 156 -26.53 -12.84 -7.13
N ASP A 157 -25.50 -12.76 -7.98
CA ASP A 157 -24.97 -13.90 -8.73
C ASP A 157 -23.63 -14.43 -8.16
N SER A 158 -23.23 -13.97 -6.97
CA SER A 158 -21.97 -14.39 -6.34
C SER A 158 -22.23 -15.32 -5.16
N ASP A 159 -21.78 -16.57 -5.29
CA ASP A 159 -21.85 -17.54 -4.19
C ASP A 159 -20.75 -17.29 -3.12
N ASP A 160 -19.68 -16.59 -3.48
CA ASP A 160 -18.48 -16.46 -2.65
C ASP A 160 -18.40 -15.15 -1.84
N ILE A 161 -19.19 -14.13 -2.21
CA ILE A 161 -19.09 -12.81 -1.56
C ILE A 161 -20.45 -12.12 -1.40
N ASP A 162 -20.73 -11.73 -0.16
CA ASP A 162 -21.89 -10.91 0.18
C ASP A 162 -21.60 -9.39 0.17
N HIS A 163 -22.68 -8.61 0.21
CA HIS A 163 -22.64 -7.15 0.24
C HIS A 163 -21.91 -6.58 1.47
N VAL A 164 -21.82 -7.33 2.57
CA VAL A 164 -21.14 -6.90 3.80
C VAL A 164 -19.63 -6.96 3.62
N ALA A 165 -19.12 -8.09 3.11
CA ALA A 165 -17.72 -8.27 2.76
C ALA A 165 -17.30 -7.28 1.65
N LEU A 166 -18.15 -7.06 0.66
CA LEU A 166 -17.91 -6.08 -0.41
C LEU A 166 -17.78 -4.66 0.15
N ARG A 167 -18.71 -4.25 1.02
CA ARG A 167 -18.63 -2.95 1.72
C ARG A 167 -17.35 -2.79 2.52
N ARG A 168 -16.94 -3.85 3.25
CA ARG A 168 -15.69 -3.85 4.02
C ARG A 168 -14.48 -3.65 3.11
N TYR A 169 -14.39 -4.41 2.01
CA TYR A 169 -13.28 -4.26 1.07
C TYR A 169 -13.21 -2.89 0.40
N LEU A 170 -14.35 -2.28 0.08
CA LEU A 170 -14.41 -0.93 -0.47
C LEU A 170 -13.85 0.12 0.50
N VAL A 171 -14.02 -0.08 1.81
CA VAL A 171 -13.43 0.78 2.84
C VAL A 171 -11.95 0.47 3.06
N ASP A 172 -11.60 -0.80 3.22
CA ASP A 172 -10.22 -1.24 3.46
C ASP A 172 -9.26 -0.79 2.34
N LEU A 173 -9.75 -0.83 1.09
CA LEU A 173 -9.00 -0.36 -0.09
C LEU A 173 -9.18 1.13 -0.41
N HIS A 174 -9.81 1.88 0.49
CA HIS A 174 -9.95 3.34 0.39
C HIS A 174 -10.76 3.82 -0.83
N HIS A 175 -11.57 2.96 -1.45
CA HIS A 175 -12.52 3.36 -2.48
C HIS A 175 -13.74 4.10 -1.88
N LEU A 176 -14.08 3.79 -0.63
CA LEU A 176 -15.06 4.51 0.18
C LEU A 176 -14.43 4.95 1.52
N ARG A 177 -14.82 6.13 2.00
CA ARG A 177 -14.59 6.56 3.38
C ARG A 177 -15.87 6.32 4.18
N ARG A 178 -15.71 5.93 5.46
CA ARG A 178 -16.81 5.74 6.40
C ARG A 178 -16.62 6.65 7.61
N SER A 179 -17.66 7.41 7.99
CA SER A 179 -17.74 8.17 9.24
C SER A 179 -19.15 8.08 9.79
N GLU A 180 -19.33 7.73 11.07
CA GLU A 180 -20.64 7.68 11.75
C GLU A 180 -21.74 6.91 10.99
N GLY A 181 -21.39 5.85 10.26
CA GLY A 181 -22.34 5.06 9.45
C GLY A 181 -22.71 5.69 8.10
N ILE A 182 -22.09 6.82 7.75
CA ILE A 182 -22.16 7.48 6.45
C ILE A 182 -20.96 7.07 5.60
N TYR A 183 -21.21 6.76 4.34
CA TYR A 183 -20.23 6.35 3.34
C TYR A 183 -20.14 7.40 2.25
N ARG A 184 -18.92 7.68 1.79
CA ARG A 184 -18.68 8.61 0.70
C ARG A 184 -17.53 8.14 -0.15
N ARG A 185 -17.71 8.15 -1.47
CA ARG A 185 -16.61 8.02 -2.42
C ARG A 185 -15.84 9.35 -2.40
N PRO A 186 -14.52 9.35 -2.19
CA PRO A 186 -13.72 10.57 -2.30
C PRO A 186 -13.98 11.24 -3.65
N ALA A 187 -14.16 12.56 -3.65
CA ALA A 187 -13.99 13.30 -4.90
C ALA A 187 -12.57 12.99 -5.37
N GLU A 188 -12.40 12.66 -6.64
CA GLU A 188 -11.06 12.52 -7.21
C GLU A 188 -10.32 13.81 -6.89
N ALA A 189 -9.32 13.72 -6.00
CA ALA A 189 -8.54 14.89 -5.66
C ALA A 189 -7.89 15.30 -6.98
N ALA A 190 -8.33 16.44 -7.52
CA ALA A 190 -7.50 17.20 -8.42
C ALA A 190 -6.09 17.16 -7.82
N HIS A 191 -5.13 16.76 -8.64
CA HIS A 191 -3.73 16.63 -8.30
C HIS A 191 -3.17 18.04 -7.97
N THR A 192 -3.63 18.66 -6.88
CA THR A 192 -3.03 19.86 -6.33
C THR A 192 -1.85 19.36 -5.53
N GLY A 193 -0.72 19.26 -6.23
CA GLY A 193 0.57 19.38 -5.58
C GLY A 193 0.61 20.75 -4.94
N ASP A 194 0.30 20.80 -3.65
CA ASP A 194 0.59 21.97 -2.83
C ASP A 194 2.07 21.88 -2.45
N ALA A 195 2.89 22.28 -3.41
CA ALA A 195 4.15 22.93 -3.10
C ALA A 195 3.79 24.34 -2.61
N ASP A 196 3.76 24.54 -1.31
CA ASP A 196 3.95 25.88 -0.75
C ASP A 196 4.92 25.79 0.42
N ILE A 197 6.18 26.07 0.07
CA ILE A 197 7.20 26.56 0.97
C ILE A 197 7.08 28.08 0.90
N ALA A 198 6.70 28.70 2.01
CA ALA A 198 7.02 30.10 2.31
C ALA A 198 7.37 30.19 3.79
#